data_AF-A0A7V2ATF1-F1
#
_entry.id   AF-A0A7V2ATF1-F1
#
_cell.length_a   1.000
_cell.length_b   1.000
_cell.length_c   1.000
_cell.angle_alpha   90.00
_cell.angle_beta   90.00
_cell.angle_gamma   90.00
#
_symmetry.space_group_name_H-M   'P 1'
#
loop_
_entity.id
_entity.type
_entity.pdbx_description
1 polymer ?
#
loop_
_entity_poly.entity_id
_entity_poly.type
_entity_poly.pdbx_seq_one_letter_code
_entity_poly.pdbx_strand_id
1 'polypeptide(L)'
;MRNRGYCEMKRYSLSVSVLLLPLIAQSCIFRSDPLAPNGSPVLESYEPLETYITLVIPNSVVFRIEAADPDLDLLEFRFSINGEEANRLDSLFFHPLESGIYEIDATASDASSSISRRWTVTVTDAPNEPPVISNPKPTQQSFACAVGDILHFSFSVDNEPGQPLQFSYELDGEAIAGNLPSSDFEFRFLETGEHDLDGIVYDNEFGDTTSWHVTVVGFPDTIPPSVIYDLSAGPGETMGSILLNWTAPGDDGTTGTASSYHVRTSSYPIYTEEDWQNAAGKTGEPVPSPFGTPEEMIVTGLNPGTYIYVAIRAQDDFFNWSPLGDCVHALVRGADFEGYAINTSTGNPAVGIVVSGGGRSTVTDHEGYYMLENLPFYLTSVRCWDEATLGSIGDYFDLALPVTIQAIVNRLDMAMVPALELVDTETDRYLDSFYLFLRSMTATVGNNGTSTVLKSWNHYPLRVYSPPMMLGELDLQAAALGALDEWEAMTGLDLFVMEDDPELADVRIDYHDGVDLKHHVETLSLNPDGTPELKEVEIYLDNTSVPLDRFSHLVFAHEFGHILCLDHSLDTGHLMLGLAMPYQHHVTTDEANVVKVIYHVPPVFDFENILED
;
A
#
# COMPACT_ATOMS: atom_id res chain seq x y z
N MET A 1 29.15 19.69 22.36
CA MET A 1 29.12 18.34 22.98
C MET A 1 30.15 18.29 24.12
N ARG A 2 29.78 17.84 25.34
CA ARG A 2 30.69 17.48 26.49
C ARG A 2 31.60 18.63 27.02
N ASN A 3 32.16 18.66 28.24
CA ASN A 3 32.21 17.79 29.45
C ASN A 3 32.29 18.70 30.73
N ARG A 4 31.81 18.34 31.94
CA ARG A 4 32.51 17.69 33.11
C ARG A 4 33.91 18.25 33.45
N GLY A 5 34.35 18.49 34.71
CA GLY A 5 33.77 18.34 36.09
C GLY A 5 34.87 18.42 37.20
N TYR A 6 34.55 18.13 38.51
CA TYR A 6 35.45 17.91 39.70
C TYR A 6 36.09 19.16 40.41
N CYS A 7 36.45 19.21 41.73
CA CYS A 7 36.06 18.47 42.98
C CYS A 7 36.58 19.10 44.33
N GLU A 8 36.04 18.63 45.47
CA GLU A 8 36.65 18.41 46.84
C GLU A 8 36.79 19.49 47.96
N MET A 9 37.34 19.10 49.13
CA MET A 9 37.03 19.56 50.53
C MET A 9 38.27 19.92 51.42
N LYS A 10 38.08 20.65 52.57
CA LYS A 10 38.50 20.24 53.97
C LYS A 10 38.47 21.29 55.14
N ARG A 11 37.73 20.95 56.22
CA ARG A 11 38.03 20.88 57.70
C ARG A 11 38.70 22.01 58.56
N TYR A 12 38.47 21.86 59.91
CA TYR A 12 39.25 22.26 61.13
C TYR A 12 38.85 23.58 61.89
N SER A 13 39.00 23.77 63.23
CA SER A 13 39.12 22.85 64.41
C SER A 13 39.20 23.54 65.83
N LEU A 14 38.20 23.37 66.72
CA LEU A 14 38.23 23.54 68.22
C LEU A 14 38.58 24.97 68.79
N SER A 15 38.46 25.36 70.08
CA SER A 15 38.59 24.65 71.39
C SER A 15 38.06 25.45 72.64
N VAL A 16 37.89 24.78 73.81
CA VAL A 16 38.14 25.30 75.22
C VAL A 16 37.15 26.36 75.81
N SER A 17 36.78 26.50 77.12
CA SER A 17 36.85 25.75 78.42
C SER A 17 36.19 26.60 79.57
N VAL A 18 35.97 26.26 80.87
CA VAL A 18 35.80 25.05 81.77
C VAL A 18 35.42 25.55 83.22
N LEU A 19 34.84 24.68 84.09
CA LEU A 19 34.77 24.69 85.59
C LEU A 19 33.71 25.49 86.39
N LEU A 20 32.92 24.78 87.22
CA LEU A 20 32.76 24.99 88.69
C LEU A 20 32.09 23.77 89.41
N LEU A 21 32.32 23.62 90.72
CA LEU A 21 32.04 22.48 91.65
C LEU A 21 32.06 23.03 93.12
N PRO A 22 31.80 22.27 94.21
CA PRO A 22 30.79 21.22 94.52
C PRO A 22 30.09 21.40 95.92
N LEU A 23 29.04 20.64 96.25
CA LEU A 23 28.54 20.25 97.61
C LEU A 23 27.39 19.23 97.38
N ILE A 24 27.28 17.99 97.91
CA ILE A 24 27.36 17.36 99.26
C ILE A 24 26.02 17.38 100.06
N ALA A 25 25.54 16.17 100.37
CA ALA A 25 24.38 15.77 101.19
C ALA A 25 22.98 16.17 100.65
N GLN A 26 21.94 15.33 100.72
CA GLN A 26 21.79 13.99 101.34
C GLN A 26 21.63 12.91 100.24
N SER A 27 22.09 11.67 100.30
CA SER A 27 22.62 10.82 101.39
C SER A 27 21.61 10.28 102.43
N CYS A 28 20.43 9.84 101.99
CA CYS A 28 19.67 8.77 102.67
C CYS A 28 18.56 8.21 101.76
N ILE A 29 18.54 6.88 101.57
CA ILE A 29 17.39 6.07 101.12
C ILE A 29 16.82 6.48 99.73
N PHE A 30 16.95 5.72 98.65
CA PHE A 30 16.93 4.25 98.56
C PHE A 30 18.20 3.67 97.91
N ARG A 31 18.45 2.37 98.16
CA ARG A 31 19.01 1.51 97.10
C ARG A 31 17.85 1.26 96.13
N SER A 32 18.06 1.35 94.83
CA SER A 32 17.25 0.54 93.92
C SER A 32 17.37 -0.91 94.39
N ASP A 33 16.27 -1.46 94.89
CA ASP A 33 16.20 -2.90 95.16
C ASP A 33 16.12 -3.57 93.79
N PRO A 34 17.05 -4.47 93.40
CA PRO A 34 16.97 -5.17 92.12
C PRO A 34 15.74 -6.08 91.97
N LEU A 35 14.88 -6.11 93.00
CA LEU A 35 13.61 -6.83 93.09
C LEU A 35 12.41 -5.89 93.32
N ALA A 36 12.60 -4.56 93.30
CA ALA A 36 11.48 -3.63 93.18
C ALA A 36 10.83 -3.80 91.79
N PRO A 37 9.50 -3.85 91.67
CA PRO A 37 8.83 -3.86 90.38
C PRO A 37 9.00 -2.47 89.73
N ASN A 38 9.46 -2.44 88.48
CA ASN A 38 9.70 -1.19 87.75
C ASN A 38 8.43 -0.33 87.66
N GLY A 39 8.54 0.97 87.91
CA GLY A 39 7.50 1.93 87.53
C GLY A 39 7.39 2.01 86.01
N SER A 40 6.16 2.03 85.48
CA SER A 40 5.97 2.36 84.06
C SER A 40 6.05 3.88 83.85
N PRO A 41 6.58 4.34 82.69
CA PRO A 41 6.65 5.76 82.36
C PRO A 41 5.27 6.39 82.29
N VAL A 42 5.21 7.67 82.62
CA VAL A 42 3.98 8.46 82.67
C VAL A 42 4.11 9.65 81.73
N LEU A 43 3.10 9.87 80.89
CA LEU A 43 2.98 11.09 80.09
C LEU A 43 2.69 12.28 81.02
N GLU A 44 3.58 13.27 81.05
CA GLU A 44 3.40 14.52 81.79
C GLU A 44 2.59 15.53 80.98
N SER A 45 2.86 15.62 79.67
CA SER A 45 2.14 16.51 78.75
C SER A 45 2.08 15.91 77.34
N TYR A 46 1.17 16.43 76.52
CA TYR A 46 1.11 16.15 75.09
C TYR A 46 0.35 17.26 74.34
N GLU A 47 0.73 17.50 73.09
CA GLU A 47 0.07 18.46 72.20
C GLU A 47 -0.19 17.78 70.83
N PRO A 48 -1.35 18.01 70.17
CA PRO A 48 -2.55 18.68 70.68
C PRO A 48 -3.25 17.90 71.81
N LEU A 49 -4.11 18.57 72.58
CA LEU A 49 -4.82 17.94 73.72
C LEU A 49 -6.01 17.08 73.25
N GLU A 50 -6.63 17.51 72.14
CA GLU A 50 -7.70 16.85 71.43
C GLU A 50 -7.25 15.47 70.94
N THR A 51 -8.07 14.42 71.09
CA THR A 51 -7.77 13.09 70.50
C THR A 51 -8.09 13.04 69.01
N TYR A 52 -9.05 13.86 68.57
CA TYR A 52 -9.54 13.92 67.19
C TYR A 52 -9.24 15.29 66.62
N ILE A 53 -8.55 15.33 65.48
CA ILE A 53 -8.12 16.57 64.80
C ILE A 53 -8.69 16.55 63.39
N THR A 54 -9.28 17.66 62.95
CA THR A 54 -9.63 17.87 61.54
C THR A 54 -8.61 18.81 60.93
N LEU A 55 -8.08 18.45 59.77
CA LEU A 55 -7.08 19.24 59.04
C LEU A 55 -7.52 19.37 57.59
N VAL A 56 -7.45 20.57 57.03
CA VAL A 56 -7.77 20.82 55.61
C VAL A 56 -6.45 21.02 54.86
N ILE A 57 -6.22 20.31 53.76
CA ILE A 57 -5.02 20.51 52.92
C ILE A 57 -4.98 21.98 52.42
N PRO A 58 -3.81 22.67 52.41
CA PRO A 58 -2.45 22.19 52.70
C PRO A 58 -1.97 22.52 54.14
N ASN A 59 -2.87 22.62 55.13
CA ASN A 59 -2.47 22.94 56.50
C ASN A 59 -1.57 21.85 57.14
N SER A 60 -0.92 22.19 58.24
CA SER A 60 -0.01 21.30 58.98
C SER A 60 -0.18 21.44 60.48
N VAL A 61 0.16 20.39 61.23
CA VAL A 61 0.06 20.34 62.69
C VAL A 61 1.34 19.72 63.28
N VAL A 62 1.71 20.13 64.50
CA VAL A 62 2.81 19.53 65.24
C VAL A 62 2.26 18.73 66.41
N PHE A 63 2.74 17.49 66.54
CA PHE A 63 2.51 16.65 67.70
C PHE A 63 3.70 16.68 68.64
N ARG A 64 3.46 16.62 69.95
CA ARG A 64 4.47 16.52 71.01
C ARG A 64 4.03 15.57 72.11
N ILE A 65 4.97 14.87 72.74
CA ILE A 65 4.77 14.21 74.04
C ILE A 65 5.93 14.52 74.98
N GLU A 66 5.62 14.75 76.25
CA GLU A 66 6.59 14.79 77.35
C GLU A 66 6.26 13.63 78.30
N ALA A 67 7.28 12.86 78.69
CA ALA A 67 7.12 11.70 79.57
C ALA A 67 8.25 11.65 80.60
N ALA A 68 7.92 11.22 81.81
CA ALA A 68 8.85 11.02 82.90
C ALA A 68 8.71 9.60 83.47
N ASP A 69 9.83 9.05 83.94
CA ASP A 69 9.88 7.74 84.57
C ASP A 69 9.95 7.87 86.10
N PRO A 70 9.11 7.13 86.87
CA PRO A 70 9.10 7.22 88.35
C PRO A 70 10.42 6.80 89.02
N ASP A 71 11.17 5.88 88.41
CA ASP A 71 12.45 5.36 88.91
C ASP A 71 13.66 6.05 88.23
N LEU A 72 13.39 7.00 87.32
CA LEU A 72 14.32 7.81 86.53
C LEU A 72 15.12 7.04 85.47
N ASP A 73 14.54 5.98 84.90
CA ASP A 73 15.11 5.26 83.78
C ASP A 73 15.10 6.07 82.46
N LEU A 74 15.97 5.69 81.51
CA LEU A 74 16.13 6.41 80.24
C LEU A 74 15.08 5.99 79.22
N LEU A 75 14.19 6.91 78.83
CA LEU A 75 13.12 6.66 77.87
C LEU A 75 13.57 6.81 76.41
N GLU A 76 13.15 5.85 75.56
CA GLU A 76 13.15 5.99 74.10
C GLU A 76 11.77 6.49 73.64
N PHE A 77 11.76 7.49 72.76
CA PHE A 77 10.55 8.03 72.15
C PHE A 77 10.37 7.49 70.73
N ARG A 78 9.13 7.33 70.29
CA ARG A 78 8.75 6.89 68.93
C ARG A 78 7.46 7.55 68.49
N PHE A 79 7.48 8.19 67.33
CA PHE A 79 6.28 8.56 66.58
C PHE A 79 6.05 7.61 65.41
N SER A 80 4.81 7.24 65.16
CA SER A 80 4.38 6.46 64.01
C SER A 80 3.09 6.98 63.39
N ILE A 81 2.99 6.90 62.06
CA ILE A 81 1.83 7.29 61.26
C ILE A 81 1.26 6.01 60.65
N ASN A 82 -0.02 5.70 60.90
CA ASN A 82 -0.69 4.47 60.45
C ASN A 82 0.07 3.17 60.80
N GLY A 83 0.85 3.21 61.88
CA GLY A 83 1.69 2.10 62.36
C GLY A 83 3.13 2.06 61.84
N GLU A 84 3.50 2.87 60.84
CA GLU A 84 4.89 2.98 60.35
C GLU A 84 5.70 4.02 61.14
N GLU A 85 6.95 3.71 61.50
CA GLU A 85 7.83 4.56 62.31
C GLU A 85 8.23 5.84 61.55
N ALA A 86 7.75 6.99 62.00
CA ALA A 86 8.01 8.29 61.38
C ALA A 86 9.25 8.99 61.96
N ASN A 87 9.45 8.93 63.30
CA ASN A 87 10.68 9.39 63.94
C ASN A 87 10.86 8.82 65.37
N ARG A 88 11.99 9.17 66.02
CA ARG A 88 12.30 8.86 67.43
C ARG A 88 12.63 10.10 68.26
N LEU A 89 11.83 11.14 68.11
CA LEU A 89 11.92 12.40 68.86
C LEU A 89 10.72 12.56 69.79
N ASP A 90 10.76 13.59 70.63
CA ASP A 90 9.62 14.07 71.43
C ASP A 90 8.47 14.64 70.59
N SER A 91 8.65 14.80 69.27
CA SER A 91 7.72 15.53 68.42
C SER A 91 7.75 15.16 66.93
N LEU A 92 6.63 15.41 66.25
CA LEU A 92 6.40 15.14 64.82
C LEU A 92 5.72 16.34 64.16
N PHE A 93 6.29 16.84 63.06
CA PHE A 93 5.59 17.76 62.16
C PHE A 93 4.82 16.95 61.11
N PHE A 94 3.51 17.15 61.02
CA PHE A 94 2.62 16.44 60.11
C PHE A 94 2.00 17.40 59.09
N HIS A 95 2.26 17.14 57.81
CA HIS A 95 1.74 17.89 56.67
C HIS A 95 1.34 16.86 55.60
N PRO A 96 0.03 16.54 55.48
CA PRO A 96 -0.46 15.54 54.53
C PRO A 96 -0.53 16.12 53.11
N LEU A 97 -0.45 15.23 52.13
CA LEU A 97 -0.60 15.53 50.70
C LEU A 97 -1.84 14.85 50.07
N GLU A 98 -2.56 14.05 50.86
CA GLU A 98 -3.74 13.27 50.47
C GLU A 98 -4.77 13.36 51.60
N SER A 99 -6.05 13.34 51.26
CA SER A 99 -7.14 13.27 52.24
C SER A 99 -7.35 11.84 52.75
N GLY A 100 -7.83 11.71 53.99
CA GLY A 100 -7.95 10.41 54.65
C GLY A 100 -7.90 10.50 56.18
N ILE A 101 -7.92 9.34 56.83
CA ILE A 101 -7.80 9.23 58.28
C ILE A 101 -6.41 8.69 58.61
N TYR A 102 -5.66 9.45 59.41
CA TYR A 102 -4.32 9.09 59.86
C TYR A 102 -4.33 8.83 61.38
N GLU A 103 -3.90 7.64 61.80
CA GLU A 103 -3.58 7.37 63.22
C GLU A 103 -2.15 7.81 63.50
N ILE A 104 -1.98 8.77 64.41
CA ILE A 104 -0.67 9.22 64.90
C ILE A 104 -0.49 8.62 66.29
N ASP A 105 0.43 7.66 66.41
CA ASP A 105 0.81 7.05 67.70
C ASP A 105 2.15 7.62 68.15
N ALA A 106 2.21 8.12 69.38
CA ALA A 106 3.43 8.51 70.06
C ALA A 106 3.63 7.65 71.31
N THR A 107 4.78 6.99 71.40
CA THR A 107 5.12 6.07 72.49
C THR A 107 6.40 6.53 73.18
N ALA A 108 6.40 6.50 74.51
CA ALA A 108 7.59 6.59 75.35
C ALA A 108 7.78 5.24 76.07
N SER A 109 8.97 4.67 76.03
CA SER A 109 9.25 3.33 76.56
C SER A 109 10.57 3.25 77.32
N ASP A 110 10.53 2.54 78.45
CA ASP A 110 11.69 2.05 79.19
C ASP A 110 12.16 0.68 78.63
N ALA A 111 13.10 0.01 79.30
CA ALA A 111 13.62 -1.29 78.86
C ALA A 111 12.64 -2.48 79.05
N SER A 112 11.48 -2.25 79.67
CA SER A 112 10.52 -3.27 80.10
C SER A 112 9.04 -2.91 79.87
N SER A 113 8.69 -1.62 79.80
CA SER A 113 7.31 -1.16 79.59
C SER A 113 7.22 0.11 78.73
N SER A 114 5.98 0.56 78.45
CA SER A 114 5.73 1.66 77.51
C SER A 114 4.37 2.32 77.75
N ILE A 115 4.31 3.64 77.61
CA ILE A 115 3.08 4.44 77.58
C ILE A 115 2.92 5.08 76.20
N SER A 116 1.69 5.14 75.69
CA SER A 116 1.40 5.73 74.38
C SER A 116 0.22 6.69 74.40
N ARG A 117 0.29 7.69 73.50
CA ARG A 117 -0.78 8.62 73.15
C ARG A 117 -1.10 8.43 71.68
N ARG A 118 -2.40 8.26 71.38
CA ARG A 118 -2.91 8.24 70.01
C ARG A 118 -3.67 9.53 69.69
N TRP A 119 -3.53 9.98 68.46
CA TRP A 119 -4.43 10.92 67.80
C TRP A 119 -5.02 10.30 66.53
N THR A 120 -6.23 10.71 66.18
CA THR A 120 -6.85 10.41 64.90
C THR A 120 -7.02 11.73 64.14
N VAL A 121 -6.30 11.88 63.03
CA VAL A 121 -6.35 13.07 62.18
C VAL A 121 -7.21 12.77 60.96
N THR A 122 -8.37 13.39 60.87
CA THR A 122 -9.18 13.40 59.66
C THR A 122 -8.68 14.55 58.77
N VAL A 123 -7.99 14.20 57.71
CA VAL A 123 -7.55 15.14 56.67
C VAL A 123 -8.62 15.19 55.58
N THR A 124 -9.06 16.37 55.22
CA THR A 124 -9.90 16.62 54.04
C THR A 124 -9.16 17.50 53.05
N ASP A 125 -9.53 17.40 51.79
CA ASP A 125 -9.21 18.42 50.79
C ASP A 125 -9.90 19.74 51.14
N ALA A 126 -9.48 20.84 50.51
CA ALA A 126 -10.26 22.08 50.53
C ALA A 126 -11.57 21.87 49.76
N PRO A 127 -12.68 22.50 50.17
CA PRO A 127 -13.88 22.53 49.33
C PRO A 127 -13.56 23.36 48.08
N ASN A 128 -13.78 22.76 46.91
CA ASN A 128 -13.62 23.42 45.62
C ASN A 128 -14.49 24.70 45.55
N GLU A 129 -13.93 25.81 45.06
CA GLU A 129 -14.66 27.08 44.91
C GLU A 129 -15.26 27.14 43.49
N PRO A 130 -16.60 27.24 43.33
CA PRO A 130 -17.24 27.21 42.01
C PRO A 130 -16.67 28.26 41.04
N PRO A 131 -16.52 27.94 39.75
CA PRO A 131 -16.04 28.90 38.76
C PRO A 131 -17.06 30.02 38.61
N VAL A 132 -16.58 31.26 38.48
CA VAL A 132 -17.44 32.44 38.30
C VAL A 132 -17.10 33.13 36.98
N ILE A 133 -18.09 33.29 36.12
CA ILE A 133 -17.95 33.98 34.84
C ILE A 133 -17.84 35.50 35.07
N SER A 134 -16.84 36.12 34.43
CA SER A 134 -16.64 37.56 34.44
C SER A 134 -16.31 38.12 33.04
N ASN A 135 -16.59 39.42 32.83
CA ASN A 135 -16.31 40.14 31.58
C ASN A 135 -16.83 39.53 30.25
N PRO A 136 -18.09 39.06 30.15
CA PRO A 136 -18.61 38.48 28.91
C PRO A 136 -18.50 39.40 27.68
N LYS A 137 -18.32 38.78 26.52
CA LYS A 137 -18.22 39.35 25.17
C LYS A 137 -19.23 38.62 24.27
N PRO A 138 -20.12 39.32 23.56
CA PRO A 138 -20.40 40.76 23.66
C PRO A 138 -20.78 41.22 25.08
N THR A 139 -20.38 42.42 25.49
CA THR A 139 -20.62 42.92 26.86
C THR A 139 -22.05 43.47 27.06
N GLN A 140 -22.85 43.46 26.00
CA GLN A 140 -24.29 43.68 26.05
C GLN A 140 -24.97 42.31 25.91
N GLN A 141 -25.69 41.85 26.94
CA GLN A 141 -26.38 40.55 26.97
C GLN A 141 -27.72 40.53 26.23
N SER A 142 -28.13 41.64 25.61
CA SER A 142 -29.35 41.70 24.79
C SER A 142 -29.14 42.67 23.63
N PHE A 143 -28.93 42.16 22.42
CA PHE A 143 -28.56 42.96 21.25
C PHE A 143 -29.15 42.37 19.96
N ALA A 144 -29.04 43.12 18.85
CA ALA A 144 -29.47 42.67 17.54
C ALA A 144 -28.28 42.60 16.57
N CYS A 145 -28.31 41.62 15.67
CA CYS A 145 -27.37 41.44 14.56
C CYS A 145 -28.14 41.19 13.26
N ALA A 146 -27.46 41.25 12.11
CA ALA A 146 -28.01 40.75 10.86
C ALA A 146 -27.92 39.22 10.79
N VAL A 147 -28.89 38.60 10.10
CA VAL A 147 -28.73 37.21 9.63
C VAL A 147 -27.44 37.13 8.79
N GLY A 148 -26.57 36.16 9.06
CA GLY A 148 -25.26 35.99 8.42
C GLY A 148 -24.07 36.67 9.12
N ASP A 149 -24.29 37.57 10.08
CA ASP A 149 -23.19 38.15 10.88
C ASP A 149 -22.43 37.06 11.65
N ILE A 150 -21.09 37.06 11.55
CA ILE A 150 -20.21 36.27 12.42
C ILE A 150 -19.98 37.07 13.70
N LEU A 151 -20.28 36.47 14.85
CA LEU A 151 -20.16 37.06 16.16
C LEU A 151 -19.16 36.27 17.01
N HIS A 152 -18.26 36.99 17.67
CA HIS A 152 -17.27 36.41 18.58
C HIS A 152 -17.79 36.49 20.02
N PHE A 153 -17.96 35.33 20.64
CA PHE A 153 -18.36 35.16 22.03
C PHE A 153 -17.18 34.70 22.87
N SER A 154 -16.99 35.31 24.05
CA SER A 154 -16.02 34.83 25.04
C SER A 154 -16.25 35.42 26.43
N PHE A 155 -15.57 34.88 27.43
CA PHE A 155 -15.69 35.35 28.81
C PHE A 155 -14.45 34.97 29.64
N SER A 156 -14.16 35.75 30.68
CA SER A 156 -13.18 35.39 31.71
C SER A 156 -13.82 34.46 32.73
N VAL A 157 -13.01 33.65 33.42
CA VAL A 157 -13.47 32.83 34.54
C VAL A 157 -12.50 33.02 35.70
N ASP A 158 -13.05 33.37 36.85
CA ASP A 158 -12.35 33.38 38.13
C ASP A 158 -12.60 32.00 38.79
N ASN A 159 -11.55 31.22 39.06
CA ASN A 159 -11.62 29.83 39.52
C ASN A 159 -10.41 29.45 40.41
N GLU A 160 -10.48 28.34 41.16
CA GLU A 160 -9.37 27.85 41.98
C GLU A 160 -8.11 27.51 41.12
N PRO A 161 -6.90 28.00 41.48
CA PRO A 161 -5.68 27.79 40.71
C PRO A 161 -5.23 26.32 40.57
N GLY A 162 -5.65 25.68 39.48
CA GLY A 162 -5.20 24.34 39.10
C GLY A 162 -6.34 23.40 38.67
N GLN A 163 -7.59 23.76 38.93
CA GLN A 163 -8.75 22.96 38.51
C GLN A 163 -8.93 23.03 36.97
N PRO A 164 -9.17 21.89 36.29
CA PRO A 164 -9.31 21.84 34.85
C PRO A 164 -10.72 22.25 34.39
N LEU A 165 -10.81 23.41 33.73
CA LEU A 165 -12.06 23.92 33.16
C LEU A 165 -12.40 23.28 31.81
N GLN A 166 -13.70 23.10 31.58
CA GLN A 166 -14.32 22.76 30.30
C GLN A 166 -15.32 23.85 29.92
N PHE A 167 -15.41 24.16 28.61
CA PHE A 167 -16.33 25.18 28.10
C PHE A 167 -17.31 24.56 27.10
N SER A 168 -18.55 25.04 27.10
CA SER A 168 -19.61 24.63 26.15
C SER A 168 -20.53 25.79 25.79
N TYR A 169 -21.20 25.66 24.65
CA TYR A 169 -22.20 26.61 24.16
C TYR A 169 -23.48 25.89 23.77
N GLU A 170 -24.60 26.41 24.23
CA GLU A 170 -25.95 25.95 23.93
C GLU A 170 -26.74 27.08 23.25
N LEU A 171 -27.59 26.74 22.29
CA LEU A 171 -28.46 27.67 21.56
C LEU A 171 -29.91 27.23 21.77
N ASP A 172 -30.73 28.11 22.33
CA ASP A 172 -32.14 27.84 22.68
C ASP A 172 -32.34 26.58 23.55
N GLY A 173 -31.29 26.17 24.30
CA GLY A 173 -31.25 24.97 25.14
C GLY A 173 -30.78 23.68 24.45
N GLU A 174 -30.30 23.75 23.20
CA GLU A 174 -29.69 22.62 22.48
C GLU A 174 -28.17 22.85 22.32
N ALA A 175 -27.36 21.81 22.57
CA ALA A 175 -25.90 21.95 22.58
C ALA A 175 -25.29 22.07 21.18
N ILE A 176 -24.64 23.22 20.90
CA ILE A 176 -23.99 23.51 19.61
C ILE A 176 -22.47 23.31 19.66
N ALA A 177 -21.84 23.43 20.84
CA ALA A 177 -20.43 23.12 21.04
C ALA A 177 -20.16 22.66 22.49
N GLY A 178 -19.18 21.79 22.71
CA GLY A 178 -18.86 21.30 24.06
C GLY A 178 -17.46 20.72 24.18
N ASN A 179 -16.95 20.67 25.42
CA ASN A 179 -15.57 20.30 25.75
C ASN A 179 -14.52 21.19 25.05
N LEU A 180 -14.85 22.46 24.81
CA LEU A 180 -13.93 23.43 24.23
C LEU A 180 -12.78 23.74 25.22
N PRO A 181 -11.55 24.02 24.72
CA PRO A 181 -10.39 24.30 25.57
C PRO A 181 -10.34 25.75 26.11
N SER A 182 -11.26 26.60 25.66
CA SER A 182 -11.33 28.04 25.94
C SER A 182 -12.77 28.54 25.76
N SER A 183 -13.07 29.68 26.36
CA SER A 183 -14.37 30.37 26.17
C SER A 183 -14.50 31.09 24.84
N ASP A 184 -13.40 31.35 24.11
CA ASP A 184 -13.43 31.97 22.78
C ASP A 184 -14.15 31.06 21.75
N PHE A 185 -15.24 31.57 21.19
CA PHE A 185 -16.15 30.87 20.27
C PHE A 185 -16.68 31.82 19.20
N GLU A 186 -16.75 31.37 17.95
CA GLU A 186 -17.30 32.14 16.83
C GLU A 186 -18.58 31.47 16.35
N PHE A 187 -19.66 32.24 16.23
CA PHE A 187 -20.96 31.73 15.81
C PHE A 187 -21.63 32.66 14.78
N ARG A 188 -22.35 32.07 13.83
CA ARG A 188 -23.15 32.76 12.82
C ARG A 188 -24.59 32.31 12.91
N PHE A 189 -25.51 33.27 12.97
CA PHE A 189 -26.94 33.00 12.93
C PHE A 189 -27.43 32.94 11.48
N LEU A 190 -27.99 31.81 11.06
CA LEU A 190 -28.47 31.56 9.69
C LEU A 190 -29.98 31.75 9.52
N GLU A 191 -30.76 31.83 10.60
CA GLU A 191 -32.19 32.13 10.57
C GLU A 191 -32.49 33.45 11.30
N THR A 192 -33.68 34.01 11.08
CA THR A 192 -34.16 35.22 11.79
C THR A 192 -35.09 34.83 12.93
N GLY A 193 -34.81 35.36 14.12
CA GLY A 193 -35.48 34.96 15.36
C GLY A 193 -35.00 35.76 16.56
N GLU A 194 -35.60 35.49 17.72
CA GLU A 194 -35.01 35.79 19.02
C GLU A 194 -34.37 34.48 19.49
N HIS A 195 -33.07 34.51 19.81
CA HIS A 195 -32.33 33.33 20.25
C HIS A 195 -31.63 33.59 21.58
N ASP A 196 -31.57 32.60 22.45
CA ASP A 196 -30.77 32.62 23.67
C ASP A 196 -29.52 31.74 23.47
N LEU A 197 -28.35 32.37 23.38
CA LEU A 197 -27.06 31.67 23.35
C LEU A 197 -26.46 31.66 24.77
N ASP A 198 -26.26 30.48 25.33
CA ASP A 198 -25.65 30.27 26.65
C ASP A 198 -24.19 29.84 26.52
N GLY A 199 -23.27 30.63 27.08
CA GLY A 199 -21.87 30.26 27.26
C GLY A 199 -21.64 29.72 28.67
N ILE A 200 -21.19 28.46 28.77
CA ILE A 200 -21.14 27.68 30.00
C ILE A 200 -19.68 27.32 30.32
N VAL A 201 -19.34 27.34 31.62
CA VAL A 201 -18.10 26.75 32.16
C VAL A 201 -18.42 25.67 33.19
N TYR A 202 -17.61 24.60 33.21
CA TYR A 202 -17.72 23.50 34.17
C TYR A 202 -16.32 23.08 34.67
N ASP A 203 -16.17 22.80 35.96
CA ASP A 203 -14.89 22.46 36.62
C ASP A 203 -14.78 20.97 37.04
N ASN A 204 -15.74 20.14 36.63
CA ASN A 204 -16.01 18.74 37.03
C ASN A 204 -16.83 18.53 38.33
N GLU A 205 -17.24 19.59 39.03
CA GLU A 205 -18.18 19.54 40.17
C GLU A 205 -19.29 20.61 40.06
N PHE A 206 -18.90 21.85 39.73
CA PHE A 206 -19.75 23.03 39.59
C PHE A 206 -19.61 23.68 38.21
N GLY A 207 -20.59 24.50 37.84
CA GLY A 207 -20.56 25.30 36.63
C GLY A 207 -21.35 26.59 36.75
N ASP A 208 -21.10 27.50 35.83
CA ASP A 208 -21.71 28.84 35.74
C ASP A 208 -21.99 29.18 34.26
N THR A 209 -22.95 30.07 34.02
CA THR A 209 -23.53 30.33 32.68
C THR A 209 -23.74 31.83 32.45
N THR A 210 -23.32 32.33 31.29
CA THR A 210 -23.70 33.65 30.78
C THR A 210 -24.56 33.52 29.52
N SER A 211 -25.74 34.12 29.55
CA SER A 211 -26.67 34.17 28.42
C SER A 211 -26.49 35.44 27.58
N TRP A 212 -26.64 35.31 26.26
CA TRP A 212 -26.84 36.41 25.32
C TRP A 212 -28.16 36.22 24.56
N HIS A 213 -29.08 37.15 24.78
CA HIS A 213 -30.32 37.25 24.00
C HIS A 213 -30.01 37.99 22.69
N VAL A 214 -30.16 37.31 21.55
CA VAL A 214 -29.78 37.81 20.23
C VAL A 214 -31.01 37.91 19.34
N THR A 215 -31.41 39.14 19.02
CA THR A 215 -32.46 39.46 18.05
C THR A 215 -31.86 39.48 16.64
N VAL A 216 -31.94 38.36 15.93
CA VAL A 216 -31.36 38.23 14.58
C VAL A 216 -32.35 38.74 13.54
N VAL A 217 -32.02 39.85 12.89
CA VAL A 217 -32.93 40.56 11.95
C VAL A 217 -32.46 40.49 10.50
N GLY A 218 -33.42 40.43 9.57
CA GLY A 218 -33.16 40.48 8.14
C GLY A 218 -33.98 39.44 7.39
N PHE A 219 -33.39 38.90 6.34
CA PHE A 219 -33.85 37.69 5.66
C PHE A 219 -32.63 36.76 5.54
N PRO A 220 -32.77 35.45 5.73
CA PRO A 220 -31.70 34.51 5.39
C PRO A 220 -31.42 34.55 3.88
N ASP A 221 -30.19 34.22 3.49
CA ASP A 221 -29.95 33.98 2.07
C ASP A 221 -30.64 32.69 1.61
N THR A 222 -31.12 32.74 0.37
CA THR A 222 -31.88 31.69 -0.32
C THR A 222 -31.52 31.62 -1.81
N ILE A 223 -30.40 32.22 -2.24
CA ILE A 223 -29.96 32.34 -3.63
C ILE A 223 -28.75 31.41 -3.85
N PRO A 224 -28.97 30.12 -4.16
CA PRO A 224 -27.88 29.16 -4.24
C PRO A 224 -26.87 29.45 -5.36
N PRO A 225 -25.66 28.87 -5.27
CA PRO A 225 -24.63 28.90 -6.31
C PRO A 225 -25.17 28.50 -7.70
N SER A 226 -24.63 29.11 -8.75
CA SER A 226 -25.04 28.77 -10.12
C SER A 226 -24.74 27.32 -10.45
N VAL A 227 -25.56 26.72 -11.29
CA VAL A 227 -25.33 25.37 -11.81
C VAL A 227 -23.99 25.31 -12.55
N ILE A 228 -23.20 24.30 -12.20
CA ILE A 228 -21.96 23.94 -12.90
C ILE A 228 -22.34 23.13 -14.15
N TYR A 229 -22.39 23.80 -15.30
CA TYR A 229 -22.77 23.24 -16.61
C TYR A 229 -21.56 22.85 -17.49
N ASP A 230 -20.34 23.09 -17.04
CA ASP A 230 -19.11 22.85 -17.80
C ASP A 230 -18.19 21.79 -17.16
N LEU A 231 -18.74 20.97 -16.25
CA LEU A 231 -18.03 19.81 -15.72
C LEU A 231 -17.56 18.91 -16.88
N SER A 232 -16.27 18.62 -16.87
CA SER A 232 -15.62 17.71 -17.80
C SER A 232 -14.76 16.71 -17.03
N ALA A 233 -14.65 15.49 -17.55
CA ALA A 233 -13.98 14.39 -16.87
C ALA A 233 -13.29 13.46 -17.88
N GLY A 234 -12.07 13.03 -17.56
CA GLY A 234 -11.30 12.09 -18.38
C GLY A 234 -10.35 11.22 -17.54
N PRO A 235 -9.64 10.27 -18.16
CA PRO A 235 -8.61 9.48 -17.48
C PRO A 235 -7.58 10.36 -16.78
N GLY A 236 -7.31 10.10 -15.49
CA GLY A 236 -6.22 10.77 -14.76
C GLY A 236 -4.86 10.11 -15.03
N GLU A 237 -3.79 10.63 -14.43
CA GLU A 237 -2.43 10.11 -14.67
C GLU A 237 -2.20 8.69 -14.13
N THR A 238 -2.90 8.29 -13.06
CA THR A 238 -2.69 7.03 -12.35
C THR A 238 -3.84 6.04 -12.57
N MET A 239 -3.56 4.73 -12.60
CA MET A 239 -4.59 3.70 -12.73
C MET A 239 -5.66 3.84 -11.64
N GLY A 240 -6.94 3.78 -12.04
CA GLY A 240 -8.05 3.95 -11.11
C GLY A 240 -8.30 5.41 -10.71
N SER A 241 -7.87 6.37 -11.53
CA SER A 241 -8.17 7.79 -11.35
C SER A 241 -8.89 8.43 -12.56
N ILE A 242 -9.58 9.53 -12.30
CA ILE A 242 -10.05 10.50 -13.30
C ILE A 242 -9.60 11.91 -12.91
N LEU A 243 -9.41 12.75 -13.91
CA LEU A 243 -9.22 14.19 -13.79
C LEU A 243 -10.55 14.90 -14.10
N LEU A 244 -10.99 15.77 -13.20
CA LEU A 244 -12.17 16.63 -13.32
C LEU A 244 -11.75 18.09 -13.54
N ASN A 245 -12.44 18.80 -14.41
CA ASN A 245 -12.29 20.25 -14.60
C ASN A 245 -13.68 20.91 -14.73
N TRP A 246 -13.87 22.09 -14.13
CA TRP A 246 -15.10 22.90 -14.23
C TRP A 246 -14.79 24.39 -13.97
N THR A 247 -15.77 25.28 -14.12
CA THR A 247 -15.66 26.69 -13.72
C THR A 247 -16.34 26.94 -12.38
N ALA A 248 -15.66 27.67 -11.48
CA ALA A 248 -16.20 28.06 -10.18
C ALA A 248 -17.49 28.90 -10.31
N PRO A 249 -18.58 28.54 -9.60
CA PRO A 249 -19.79 29.34 -9.48
C PRO A 249 -19.58 30.52 -8.51
N GLY A 250 -20.60 31.38 -8.38
CA GLY A 250 -20.69 32.31 -7.26
C GLY A 250 -21.25 31.65 -6.01
N ASP A 251 -21.44 32.47 -4.98
CA ASP A 251 -22.24 32.22 -3.79
C ASP A 251 -23.72 32.51 -4.18
N ASP A 252 -24.05 33.80 -4.33
CA ASP A 252 -25.25 34.37 -4.97
C ASP A 252 -25.29 34.07 -6.50
N GLY A 253 -25.49 32.81 -6.87
CA GLY A 253 -25.50 32.37 -8.26
C GLY A 253 -24.15 32.56 -8.98
N THR A 254 -23.90 33.77 -9.52
CA THR A 254 -22.65 34.18 -10.20
C THR A 254 -21.95 35.37 -9.53
N THR A 255 -22.37 35.72 -8.30
CA THR A 255 -21.74 36.76 -7.48
C THR A 255 -21.10 36.12 -6.25
N GLY A 256 -19.97 36.64 -5.76
CA GLY A 256 -19.30 36.07 -4.58
C GLY A 256 -18.41 34.86 -4.88
N THR A 257 -18.36 33.91 -3.95
CA THR A 257 -17.54 32.70 -3.97
C THR A 257 -18.22 31.66 -3.09
N ALA A 258 -18.56 30.49 -3.64
CA ALA A 258 -19.22 29.42 -2.87
C ALA A 258 -18.36 28.93 -1.69
N SER A 259 -18.98 28.33 -0.67
CA SER A 259 -18.27 27.78 0.50
C SER A 259 -17.66 26.40 0.26
N SER A 260 -18.33 25.52 -0.50
CA SER A 260 -17.81 24.18 -0.79
C SER A 260 -18.22 23.66 -2.17
N TYR A 261 -17.49 22.63 -2.62
CA TYR A 261 -17.97 21.68 -3.63
C TYR A 261 -18.23 20.33 -2.98
N HIS A 262 -19.14 19.58 -3.58
CA HIS A 262 -19.32 18.15 -3.32
C HIS A 262 -19.35 17.41 -4.65
N VAL A 263 -18.48 16.41 -4.81
CA VAL A 263 -18.42 15.54 -5.99
C VAL A 263 -19.03 14.18 -5.66
N ARG A 264 -19.85 13.64 -6.57
CA ARG A 264 -20.41 12.28 -6.46
C ARG A 264 -20.17 11.46 -7.72
N THR A 265 -19.96 10.15 -7.54
CA THR A 265 -19.74 9.18 -8.62
C THR A 265 -20.70 8.00 -8.52
N SER A 266 -21.14 7.46 -9.65
CA SER A 266 -22.05 6.31 -9.73
C SER A 266 -21.75 5.41 -10.93
N SER A 267 -22.18 4.14 -10.89
CA SER A 267 -22.22 3.26 -12.08
C SER A 267 -23.47 3.47 -12.95
N TYR A 268 -24.39 4.34 -12.52
CA TYR A 268 -25.61 4.73 -13.22
C TYR A 268 -25.67 6.27 -13.36
N PRO A 269 -26.39 6.81 -14.36
CA PRO A 269 -26.52 8.26 -14.53
C PRO A 269 -27.06 8.97 -13.29
N ILE A 270 -26.65 10.22 -13.09
CA ILE A 270 -27.04 11.07 -11.96
C ILE A 270 -27.87 12.24 -12.50
N TYR A 271 -29.18 12.06 -12.66
CA TYR A 271 -30.07 13.06 -13.27
C TYR A 271 -31.15 13.61 -12.33
N THR A 272 -31.34 12.99 -11.17
CA THR A 272 -32.34 13.37 -10.17
C THR A 272 -31.71 13.51 -8.78
N GLU A 273 -32.43 14.13 -7.84
CA GLU A 273 -32.02 14.17 -6.44
C GLU A 273 -31.96 12.76 -5.81
N GLU A 274 -32.79 11.81 -6.27
CA GLU A 274 -32.71 10.41 -5.82
C GLU A 274 -31.42 9.73 -6.32
N ASP A 275 -31.03 9.94 -7.58
CA ASP A 275 -29.74 9.45 -8.09
C ASP A 275 -28.57 10.11 -7.35
N TRP A 276 -28.66 11.42 -7.10
CA TRP A 276 -27.65 12.18 -6.37
C TRP A 276 -27.44 11.61 -4.97
N GLN A 277 -28.50 11.41 -4.19
CA GLN A 277 -28.38 10.90 -2.83
C GLN A 277 -27.87 9.45 -2.78
N ASN A 278 -28.19 8.62 -3.78
CA ASN A 278 -27.67 7.25 -3.91
C ASN A 278 -26.24 7.18 -4.47
N ALA A 279 -25.74 8.21 -5.16
CA ALA A 279 -24.39 8.24 -5.71
C ALA A 279 -23.32 8.39 -4.60
N ALA A 280 -22.16 7.75 -4.80
CA ALA A 280 -21.09 7.73 -3.80
C ALA A 280 -20.31 9.06 -3.78
N GLY A 281 -20.31 9.74 -2.64
CA GLY A 281 -19.53 10.96 -2.42
C GLY A 281 -18.02 10.75 -2.52
N LYS A 282 -17.31 11.85 -2.82
CA LYS A 282 -15.85 11.94 -2.79
C LYS A 282 -15.38 12.89 -1.69
N THR A 283 -14.06 13.03 -1.63
CA THR A 283 -13.31 13.90 -0.73
C THR A 283 -12.07 14.38 -1.47
N GLY A 284 -11.55 15.56 -1.08
CA GLY A 284 -10.41 16.19 -1.74
C GLY A 284 -10.79 17.25 -2.78
N GLU A 285 -12.06 17.69 -2.76
CA GLU A 285 -12.52 18.88 -3.47
C GLU A 285 -11.67 20.11 -3.11
N PRO A 286 -11.37 21.01 -4.06
CA PRO A 286 -10.68 22.27 -3.76
C PRO A 286 -11.57 23.21 -2.94
N VAL A 287 -10.95 24.14 -2.20
CA VAL A 287 -11.66 25.29 -1.65
C VAL A 287 -12.10 26.18 -2.82
N PRO A 288 -13.38 26.56 -2.96
CA PRO A 288 -13.83 27.29 -4.14
C PRO A 288 -13.10 28.62 -4.36
N SER A 289 -12.70 28.81 -5.61
CA SER A 289 -12.16 30.07 -6.13
C SER A 289 -13.30 31.04 -6.51
N PRO A 290 -13.04 32.35 -6.64
CA PRO A 290 -14.06 33.31 -7.08
C PRO A 290 -14.67 32.97 -8.44
N PHE A 291 -15.95 33.32 -8.62
CA PHE A 291 -16.74 33.02 -9.81
C PHE A 291 -15.97 33.26 -11.13
N GLY A 292 -16.01 32.27 -12.04
CA GLY A 292 -15.35 32.34 -13.33
C GLY A 292 -13.90 31.84 -13.34
N THR A 293 -13.37 31.39 -12.21
CA THR A 293 -12.05 30.75 -12.13
C THR A 293 -12.14 29.27 -12.53
N PRO A 294 -11.22 28.72 -13.35
CA PRO A 294 -11.15 27.29 -13.61
C PRO A 294 -10.69 26.49 -12.38
N GLU A 295 -11.30 25.34 -12.16
CA GLU A 295 -11.08 24.46 -11.00
C GLU A 295 -10.70 23.03 -11.45
N GLU A 296 -9.97 22.32 -10.61
CA GLU A 296 -9.43 20.98 -10.87
C GLU A 296 -9.66 20.03 -9.68
N MET A 297 -9.94 18.75 -9.94
CA MET A 297 -9.89 17.69 -8.93
C MET A 297 -9.48 16.34 -9.55
N ILE A 298 -8.55 15.63 -8.92
CA ILE A 298 -8.24 14.24 -9.25
C ILE A 298 -9.00 13.30 -8.32
N VAL A 299 -9.94 12.52 -8.86
CA VAL A 299 -10.67 11.49 -8.11
C VAL A 299 -9.97 10.15 -8.27
N THR A 300 -9.57 9.53 -7.16
CA THR A 300 -8.84 8.25 -7.13
C THR A 300 -9.67 7.12 -6.50
N GLY A 301 -9.12 5.90 -6.47
CA GLY A 301 -9.78 4.73 -5.86
C GLY A 301 -10.96 4.18 -6.67
N LEU A 302 -10.94 4.38 -7.99
CA LEU A 302 -11.96 3.93 -8.93
C LEU A 302 -11.50 2.65 -9.66
N ASN A 303 -12.44 1.89 -10.24
CA ASN A 303 -12.13 0.66 -10.97
C ASN A 303 -11.43 0.97 -12.32
N PRO A 304 -10.14 0.61 -12.52
CA PRO A 304 -9.39 1.00 -13.71
C PRO A 304 -10.05 0.51 -15.02
N GLY A 305 -10.07 1.38 -16.04
CA GLY A 305 -10.56 1.08 -17.39
C GLY A 305 -12.08 0.86 -17.50
N THR A 306 -12.85 1.17 -16.45
CA THR A 306 -14.32 1.17 -16.45
C THR A 306 -14.88 2.55 -16.73
N TYR A 307 -16.13 2.64 -17.21
CA TYR A 307 -16.86 3.89 -17.30
C TYR A 307 -17.69 4.12 -16.03
N ILE A 308 -17.76 5.38 -15.59
CA ILE A 308 -18.60 5.83 -14.48
C ILE A 308 -19.31 7.14 -14.82
N TYR A 309 -20.33 7.49 -14.05
CA TYR A 309 -21.00 8.78 -14.09
C TYR A 309 -20.50 9.66 -12.94
N VAL A 310 -20.30 10.95 -13.21
CA VAL A 310 -19.81 11.95 -12.24
C VAL A 310 -20.69 13.18 -12.31
N ALA A 311 -21.06 13.72 -11.15
CA ALA A 311 -21.74 15.00 -11.02
C ALA A 311 -21.14 15.82 -9.86
N ILE A 312 -21.27 17.14 -9.93
CA ILE A 312 -20.80 18.09 -8.93
C ILE A 312 -21.92 19.05 -8.54
N ARG A 313 -21.91 19.53 -7.30
CA ARG A 313 -22.70 20.67 -6.82
C ARG A 313 -21.83 21.57 -5.96
N ALA A 314 -22.14 22.85 -5.94
CA ALA A 314 -21.58 23.80 -4.99
C ALA A 314 -22.60 24.10 -3.87
N GLN A 315 -22.10 24.58 -2.74
CA GLN A 315 -22.91 25.02 -1.59
C GLN A 315 -22.43 26.39 -1.11
N ASP A 316 -23.35 27.29 -0.80
CA ASP A 316 -23.06 28.62 -0.25
C ASP A 316 -22.81 28.61 1.27
N ASP A 317 -22.54 29.79 1.83
CA ASP A 317 -22.26 30.01 3.25
C ASP A 317 -23.52 30.03 4.17
N PHE A 318 -24.69 29.76 3.58
CA PHE A 318 -26.01 29.53 4.20
C PHE A 318 -26.53 28.07 4.04
N PHE A 319 -25.72 27.20 3.45
CA PHE A 319 -26.05 25.81 3.11
C PHE A 319 -27.04 25.60 1.94
N ASN A 320 -27.45 26.61 1.17
CA ASN A 320 -28.21 26.34 -0.05
C ASN A 320 -27.32 25.68 -1.11
N TRP A 321 -27.90 24.72 -1.82
CA TRP A 321 -27.20 23.92 -2.83
C TRP A 321 -27.46 24.45 -4.21
N SER A 322 -26.41 24.51 -5.05
CA SER A 322 -26.59 24.66 -6.49
C SER A 322 -27.60 23.63 -7.00
N PRO A 323 -28.46 23.95 -7.99
CA PRO A 323 -29.20 22.90 -8.69
C PRO A 323 -28.22 21.88 -9.31
N LEU A 324 -28.69 20.66 -9.52
CA LEU A 324 -27.87 19.59 -10.12
C LEU A 324 -27.50 19.98 -11.55
N GLY A 325 -26.21 19.94 -11.85
CA GLY A 325 -25.64 20.29 -13.16
C GLY A 325 -25.41 19.09 -14.07
N ASP A 326 -24.40 19.21 -14.92
CA ASP A 326 -24.10 18.18 -15.92
C ASP A 326 -23.55 16.91 -15.27
N CYS A 327 -24.02 15.76 -15.78
CA CYS A 327 -23.62 14.43 -15.34
C CYS A 327 -22.74 13.78 -16.42
N VAL A 328 -21.42 13.81 -16.21
CA VAL A 328 -20.43 13.35 -17.20
C VAL A 328 -20.24 11.84 -17.13
N HIS A 329 -20.28 11.18 -18.29
CA HIS A 329 -19.91 9.76 -18.42
C HIS A 329 -18.41 9.65 -18.72
N ALA A 330 -17.61 9.38 -17.70
CA ALA A 330 -16.15 9.43 -17.71
C ALA A 330 -15.53 8.03 -17.81
N LEU A 331 -14.40 7.93 -18.54
CA LEU A 331 -13.55 6.74 -18.52
C LEU A 331 -12.50 6.86 -17.40
N VAL A 332 -12.49 5.90 -16.47
CA VAL A 332 -11.44 5.76 -15.46
C VAL A 332 -10.14 5.27 -16.12
N ARG A 333 -9.00 5.88 -15.77
CA ARG A 333 -7.67 5.47 -16.24
C ARG A 333 -7.44 3.98 -16.03
N GLY A 334 -7.28 3.25 -17.14
CA GLY A 334 -6.98 1.82 -17.17
C GLY A 334 -5.48 1.54 -17.27
N ALA A 335 -5.15 0.32 -17.68
CA ALA A 335 -3.79 -0.03 -18.11
C ALA A 335 -3.70 -0.01 -19.64
N ASP A 336 -2.57 0.42 -20.18
CA ASP A 336 -2.30 0.40 -21.61
C ASP A 336 -1.46 -0.83 -21.99
N PHE A 337 -1.61 -1.28 -23.23
CA PHE A 337 -0.74 -2.29 -23.85
C PHE A 337 -0.17 -1.74 -25.15
N GLU A 338 1.14 -1.89 -25.34
CA GLU A 338 1.87 -1.48 -26.54
C GLU A 338 2.91 -2.53 -26.94
N GLY A 339 3.20 -2.60 -28.23
CA GLY A 339 4.16 -3.53 -28.80
C GLY A 339 4.16 -3.46 -30.32
N TYR A 340 4.89 -4.37 -30.93
CA TYR A 340 5.01 -4.50 -32.38
C TYR A 340 4.45 -5.85 -32.84
N ALA A 341 3.63 -5.83 -33.88
CA ALA A 341 3.26 -7.02 -34.62
C ALA A 341 4.25 -7.25 -35.77
N ILE A 342 4.74 -8.48 -35.91
CA ILE A 342 5.65 -8.90 -36.98
C ILE A 342 5.05 -10.08 -37.76
N ASN A 343 5.32 -10.10 -39.07
CA ASN A 343 5.02 -11.21 -39.96
C ASN A 343 6.12 -12.28 -39.80
N THR A 344 5.76 -13.47 -39.29
CA THR A 344 6.79 -14.47 -38.94
C THR A 344 7.39 -15.20 -40.14
N SER A 345 6.87 -15.06 -41.37
CA SER A 345 7.56 -15.61 -42.54
C SER A 345 8.65 -14.68 -43.12
N THR A 346 8.74 -13.42 -42.65
CA THR A 346 9.67 -12.43 -43.21
C THR A 346 10.37 -11.50 -42.20
N GLY A 347 9.96 -11.49 -40.94
CA GLY A 347 10.50 -10.59 -39.90
C GLY A 347 10.11 -9.12 -40.04
N ASN A 348 9.35 -8.76 -41.09
CA ASN A 348 8.87 -7.39 -41.31
C ASN A 348 7.66 -7.07 -40.42
N PRO A 349 7.35 -5.78 -40.19
CA PRO A 349 6.10 -5.35 -39.58
C PRO A 349 4.84 -5.96 -40.19
N ALA A 350 3.95 -6.46 -39.34
CA ALA A 350 2.59 -6.82 -39.71
C ALA A 350 1.68 -5.58 -39.57
N VAL A 351 1.39 -4.95 -40.71
CA VAL A 351 0.65 -3.68 -40.82
C VAL A 351 -0.85 -3.95 -40.99
N GLY A 352 -1.72 -3.20 -40.31
CA GLY A 352 -3.17 -3.31 -40.46
C GLY A 352 -3.85 -4.34 -39.56
N ILE A 353 -3.11 -5.02 -38.68
CA ILE A 353 -3.64 -5.98 -37.72
C ILE A 353 -4.50 -5.26 -36.70
N VAL A 354 -5.75 -5.69 -36.52
CA VAL A 354 -6.66 -5.19 -35.51
C VAL A 354 -6.30 -5.83 -34.17
N VAL A 355 -5.90 -5.01 -33.20
CA VAL A 355 -5.52 -5.44 -31.85
C VAL A 355 -6.59 -5.01 -30.85
N SER A 356 -7.12 -5.94 -30.05
CA SER A 356 -8.34 -5.74 -29.26
C SER A 356 -8.27 -6.35 -27.87
N GLY A 357 -8.86 -5.68 -26.88
CA GLY A 357 -8.90 -6.14 -25.50
C GLY A 357 -9.92 -5.36 -24.68
N GLY A 358 -10.64 -6.03 -23.77
CA GLY A 358 -11.50 -5.38 -22.78
C GLY A 358 -12.55 -4.40 -23.35
N GLY A 359 -13.04 -4.63 -24.57
CA GLY A 359 -14.01 -3.78 -25.25
C GLY A 359 -13.44 -2.56 -25.99
N ARG A 360 -12.12 -2.47 -26.18
CA ARG A 360 -11.43 -1.48 -27.02
C ARG A 360 -10.62 -2.18 -28.10
N SER A 361 -10.38 -1.50 -29.22
CA SER A 361 -9.46 -1.94 -30.25
C SER A 361 -8.66 -0.79 -30.83
N THR A 362 -7.56 -1.15 -31.48
CA THR A 362 -6.63 -0.30 -32.22
C THR A 362 -6.17 -1.07 -33.47
N VAL A 363 -5.32 -0.48 -34.32
CA VAL A 363 -4.79 -1.13 -35.53
C VAL A 363 -3.29 -0.87 -35.62
N THR A 364 -2.50 -1.87 -36.02
CA THR A 364 -1.05 -1.71 -36.18
C THR A 364 -0.70 -0.76 -37.33
N ASP A 365 0.28 0.10 -37.09
CA ASP A 365 0.71 1.11 -38.04
C ASP A 365 1.76 0.58 -39.04
N HIS A 366 2.37 1.48 -39.81
CA HIS A 366 3.38 1.14 -40.82
C HIS A 366 4.71 0.55 -40.29
N GLU A 367 5.01 0.73 -39.00
CA GLU A 367 6.14 0.08 -38.31
C GLU A 367 5.67 -1.15 -37.54
N GLY A 368 4.38 -1.53 -37.66
CA GLY A 368 3.77 -2.65 -36.94
C GLY A 368 3.42 -2.31 -35.49
N TYR A 369 3.65 -1.06 -35.08
CA TYR A 369 3.41 -0.61 -33.72
C TYR A 369 1.92 -0.46 -33.45
N TYR A 370 1.50 -0.83 -32.24
CA TYR A 370 0.17 -0.53 -31.72
C TYR A 370 0.24 0.04 -30.30
N MET A 371 -0.79 0.83 -29.95
CA MET A 371 -1.08 1.26 -28.59
C MET A 371 -2.58 1.06 -28.32
N LEU A 372 -2.90 0.29 -27.28
CA LEU A 372 -4.25 -0.07 -26.89
C LEU A 372 -4.50 0.41 -25.46
N GLU A 373 -5.15 1.57 -25.34
CA GLU A 373 -5.18 2.34 -24.10
C GLU A 373 -6.34 1.99 -23.14
N ASN A 374 -6.15 2.31 -21.86
CA ASN A 374 -7.18 2.38 -20.83
C ASN A 374 -7.98 1.08 -20.61
N LEU A 375 -7.35 -0.07 -20.78
CA LEU A 375 -7.96 -1.40 -20.60
C LEU A 375 -8.38 -1.67 -19.14
N PRO A 376 -9.44 -2.47 -18.93
CA PRO A 376 -9.98 -2.74 -17.61
C PRO A 376 -9.05 -3.63 -16.78
N PHE A 377 -9.06 -3.45 -15.46
CA PHE A 377 -8.22 -4.22 -14.53
C PHE A 377 -8.46 -5.75 -14.56
N TYR A 378 -9.59 -6.21 -15.12
CA TYR A 378 -9.97 -7.61 -15.27
C TYR A 378 -9.67 -8.20 -16.66
N LEU A 379 -8.87 -7.52 -17.48
CA LEU A 379 -8.40 -8.03 -18.78
C LEU A 379 -7.59 -9.33 -18.59
N THR A 380 -7.99 -10.40 -19.28
CA THR A 380 -7.29 -11.71 -19.25
C THR A 380 -6.65 -12.10 -20.57
N SER A 381 -7.04 -11.50 -21.69
CA SER A 381 -6.43 -11.73 -23.01
C SER A 381 -6.55 -10.53 -23.93
N VAL A 382 -5.63 -10.45 -24.89
CA VAL A 382 -5.65 -9.54 -26.05
C VAL A 382 -5.80 -10.39 -27.30
N ARG A 383 -6.60 -9.94 -28.26
CA ARG A 383 -6.82 -10.61 -29.55
C ARG A 383 -6.26 -9.81 -30.72
N CYS A 384 -5.81 -10.51 -31.75
CA CYS A 384 -5.19 -9.95 -32.95
C CYS A 384 -5.73 -10.68 -34.18
N TRP A 385 -6.25 -9.93 -35.17
CA TRP A 385 -6.82 -10.45 -36.41
C TRP A 385 -6.63 -9.43 -37.54
N ASP A 386 -6.85 -9.79 -38.81
CA ASP A 386 -6.64 -8.87 -39.96
C ASP A 386 -7.82 -8.77 -40.95
N GLU A 387 -8.75 -9.72 -40.89
CA GLU A 387 -9.89 -9.81 -41.80
C GLU A 387 -11.04 -8.86 -41.45
N ALA A 388 -11.91 -8.62 -42.43
CA ALA A 388 -13.09 -7.76 -42.26
C ALA A 388 -14.34 -8.50 -41.71
N THR A 389 -14.25 -9.81 -41.49
CA THR A 389 -15.35 -10.70 -41.06
C THR A 389 -14.84 -11.76 -40.07
N LEU A 390 -14.97 -11.46 -38.76
CA LEU A 390 -14.68 -12.39 -37.65
C LEU A 390 -15.23 -13.79 -37.92
N GLY A 391 -14.41 -14.82 -37.75
CA GLY A 391 -14.76 -16.19 -38.16
C GLY A 391 -14.30 -16.55 -39.58
N SER A 392 -13.23 -15.94 -40.08
CA SER A 392 -12.56 -16.34 -41.33
C SER A 392 -11.07 -16.00 -41.29
N ILE A 393 -10.23 -16.83 -41.90
CA ILE A 393 -8.78 -16.63 -41.93
C ILE A 393 -8.45 -15.48 -42.91
N GLY A 394 -7.60 -14.54 -42.48
CA GLY A 394 -7.13 -13.40 -43.27
C GLY A 394 -5.82 -13.71 -44.01
N ASP A 395 -4.95 -12.70 -44.13
CA ASP A 395 -3.54 -12.92 -44.51
C ASP A 395 -2.76 -13.63 -43.37
N TYR A 396 -3.27 -13.60 -42.14
CA TYR A 396 -2.72 -14.23 -40.95
C TYR A 396 -3.75 -15.11 -40.21
N PHE A 397 -3.26 -15.95 -39.30
CA PHE A 397 -4.08 -16.63 -38.31
C PHE A 397 -4.32 -15.75 -37.08
N ASP A 398 -5.53 -15.81 -36.54
CA ASP A 398 -5.95 -15.12 -35.31
C ASP A 398 -5.08 -15.49 -34.11
N LEU A 399 -4.71 -14.49 -33.30
CA LEU A 399 -4.04 -14.67 -32.02
C LEU A 399 -4.96 -14.30 -30.85
N ALA A 400 -4.94 -15.10 -29.79
CA ALA A 400 -5.60 -14.82 -28.51
C ALA A 400 -4.61 -14.95 -27.33
N LEU A 401 -3.73 -13.97 -27.19
CA LEU A 401 -2.65 -13.98 -26.20
C LEU A 401 -3.19 -13.73 -24.77
N PRO A 402 -2.94 -14.62 -23.79
CA PRO A 402 -3.27 -14.38 -22.39
C PRO A 402 -2.36 -13.29 -21.82
N VAL A 403 -2.94 -12.37 -21.04
CA VAL A 403 -2.21 -11.23 -20.47
C VAL A 403 -2.44 -11.10 -18.97
N THR A 404 -1.53 -10.38 -18.31
CA THR A 404 -1.69 -9.92 -16.94
C THR A 404 -1.17 -8.49 -16.86
N ILE A 405 -1.96 -7.60 -16.25
CA ILE A 405 -1.55 -6.21 -16.04
C ILE A 405 -0.49 -6.18 -14.94
N GLN A 406 0.73 -5.75 -15.29
CA GLN A 406 1.86 -5.63 -14.38
C GLN A 406 2.23 -4.17 -14.09
N ALA A 407 1.89 -3.26 -15.02
CA ALA A 407 2.12 -1.82 -14.90
C ALA A 407 0.99 -1.02 -15.56
N ILE A 408 1.06 0.32 -15.46
CA ILE A 408 0.14 1.23 -16.15
C ILE A 408 0.30 1.18 -17.68
N VAL A 409 1.49 0.80 -18.18
CA VAL A 409 1.76 0.52 -19.59
C VAL A 409 2.52 -0.81 -19.66
N ASN A 410 2.06 -1.74 -20.50
CA ASN A 410 2.54 -3.12 -20.55
C ASN A 410 3.06 -3.42 -21.96
N ARG A 411 4.21 -4.10 -22.07
CA ARG A 411 4.77 -4.54 -23.35
C ARG A 411 4.21 -5.90 -23.76
N LEU A 412 3.78 -6.01 -25.02
CA LEU A 412 3.27 -7.26 -25.61
C LEU A 412 3.53 -7.23 -27.13
N ASP A 413 4.63 -7.83 -27.56
CA ASP A 413 4.94 -7.99 -28.98
C ASP A 413 4.24 -9.24 -29.56
N MET A 414 3.92 -9.22 -30.86
CA MET A 414 2.99 -10.15 -31.50
C MET A 414 3.61 -10.81 -32.72
N ALA A 415 3.74 -12.14 -32.67
CA ALA A 415 4.29 -12.94 -33.76
C ALA A 415 3.16 -13.48 -34.65
N MET A 416 2.73 -12.70 -35.64
CA MET A 416 1.61 -13.05 -36.53
C MET A 416 2.06 -14.13 -37.53
N VAL A 417 1.47 -15.31 -37.42
CA VAL A 417 1.73 -16.44 -38.34
C VAL A 417 0.87 -16.27 -39.60
N PRO A 418 1.45 -16.20 -40.81
CA PRO A 418 0.71 -16.01 -42.04
C PRO A 418 -0.05 -17.27 -42.48
N ALA A 419 -1.20 -17.08 -43.12
CA ALA A 419 -2.04 -18.12 -43.68
C ALA A 419 -1.54 -18.54 -45.08
N LEU A 420 -0.48 -19.34 -45.12
CA LEU A 420 0.15 -19.80 -46.36
C LEU A 420 -0.60 -20.98 -47.01
N GLU A 421 -0.58 -21.04 -48.34
CA GLU A 421 -0.95 -22.24 -49.12
C GLU A 421 0.20 -23.27 -49.04
N LEU A 422 -0.12 -24.57 -49.10
CA LEU A 422 0.88 -25.64 -49.20
C LEU A 422 1.23 -25.92 -50.67
N VAL A 423 2.51 -26.15 -50.96
CA VAL A 423 3.07 -26.21 -52.31
C VAL A 423 3.56 -27.60 -52.71
N ASP A 424 4.16 -28.34 -51.78
CA ASP A 424 4.98 -29.52 -52.08
C ASP A 424 4.30 -30.86 -51.68
N THR A 425 3.02 -30.83 -51.27
CA THR A 425 2.28 -32.03 -50.83
C THR A 425 1.95 -33.01 -51.96
N GLU A 426 2.22 -34.30 -51.77
CA GLU A 426 1.85 -35.41 -52.66
C GLU A 426 0.52 -36.08 -52.26
N THR A 427 0.15 -36.06 -50.97
CA THR A 427 -1.18 -36.46 -50.48
C THR A 427 -1.76 -35.44 -49.50
N ASP A 428 -3.09 -35.28 -49.53
CA ASP A 428 -3.81 -34.37 -48.65
C ASP A 428 -3.89 -34.91 -47.21
N ARG A 429 -2.76 -34.80 -46.49
CA ARG A 429 -2.63 -35.16 -45.07
C ARG A 429 -2.97 -34.03 -44.12
N TYR A 430 -2.83 -32.80 -44.61
CA TYR A 430 -2.91 -31.57 -43.83
C TYR A 430 -4.16 -30.74 -44.15
N LEU A 431 -5.08 -31.26 -44.97
CA LEU A 431 -6.35 -30.62 -45.35
C LEU A 431 -6.12 -29.23 -45.98
N ASP A 432 -5.08 -29.14 -46.81
CA ASP A 432 -4.54 -27.91 -47.40
C ASP A 432 -4.21 -26.78 -46.38
N SER A 433 -4.03 -27.13 -45.09
CA SER A 433 -3.79 -26.18 -44.00
C SER A 433 -2.31 -26.13 -43.61
N PHE A 434 -1.65 -25.00 -43.90
CA PHE A 434 -0.31 -24.70 -43.39
C PHE A 434 -0.25 -24.72 -41.85
N TYR A 435 -1.35 -24.44 -41.14
CA TYR A 435 -1.35 -24.52 -39.67
C TYR A 435 -1.30 -25.96 -39.14
N LEU A 436 -2.07 -26.88 -39.75
CA LEU A 436 -1.99 -28.31 -39.40
C LEU A 436 -0.63 -28.92 -39.79
N PHE A 437 -0.05 -28.44 -40.90
CA PHE A 437 1.32 -28.78 -41.28
C PHE A 437 2.33 -28.25 -40.25
N LEU A 438 2.34 -26.94 -39.96
CA LEU A 438 3.21 -26.29 -38.98
C LEU A 438 3.20 -27.00 -37.63
N ARG A 439 2.01 -27.29 -37.07
CA ARG A 439 1.89 -28.00 -35.78
C ARG A 439 2.41 -29.43 -35.83
N SER A 440 2.22 -30.14 -36.94
CA SER A 440 2.82 -31.47 -37.16
C SER A 440 4.35 -31.36 -37.21
N MET A 441 4.86 -30.39 -37.97
CA MET A 441 6.28 -30.18 -38.19
C MET A 441 7.00 -29.63 -36.95
N THR A 442 6.34 -29.00 -35.99
CA THR A 442 6.94 -28.59 -34.70
C THR A 442 6.61 -29.53 -33.54
N ALA A 443 5.93 -30.66 -33.78
CA ALA A 443 5.40 -31.57 -32.75
C ALA A 443 4.45 -30.90 -31.71
N THR A 444 3.80 -29.79 -32.06
CA THR A 444 2.95 -28.94 -31.19
C THR A 444 1.45 -29.18 -31.38
N VAL A 445 1.06 -30.37 -31.83
CA VAL A 445 -0.33 -30.73 -32.14
C VAL A 445 -1.25 -30.80 -30.91
N GLY A 446 -0.74 -30.63 -29.68
CA GLY A 446 -1.50 -30.56 -28.41
C GLY A 446 -2.29 -31.80 -28.02
N ASN A 447 -2.28 -32.84 -28.86
CA ASN A 447 -3.12 -34.02 -28.75
C ASN A 447 -2.35 -35.23 -28.19
N ASN A 448 -3.06 -36.11 -27.48
CA ASN A 448 -2.52 -37.35 -26.90
C ASN A 448 -1.28 -37.20 -25.98
N GLY A 449 -1.06 -36.00 -25.43
CA GLY A 449 0.07 -35.69 -24.54
C GLY A 449 1.29 -35.07 -25.24
N THR A 450 1.19 -34.72 -26.51
CA THR A 450 2.13 -33.77 -27.15
C THR A 450 1.95 -32.35 -26.59
N SER A 451 2.99 -31.54 -26.70
CA SER A 451 2.97 -30.13 -26.29
C SER A 451 2.10 -29.29 -27.23
N THR A 452 1.73 -28.08 -26.81
CA THR A 452 1.36 -26.94 -27.68
C THR A 452 2.49 -25.91 -27.76
N VAL A 453 3.34 -25.88 -26.72
CA VAL A 453 4.55 -25.05 -26.60
C VAL A 453 5.70 -25.63 -27.44
N LEU A 454 6.15 -24.85 -28.42
CA LEU A 454 7.44 -24.98 -29.10
C LEU A 454 8.57 -24.49 -28.18
N LYS A 455 9.71 -25.17 -28.25
CA LYS A 455 10.99 -24.69 -27.71
C LYS A 455 12.06 -24.75 -28.80
N SER A 456 12.24 -23.63 -29.49
CA SER A 456 13.27 -23.45 -30.51
C SER A 456 14.57 -22.97 -29.87
N TRP A 457 15.59 -22.69 -30.68
CA TRP A 457 16.83 -22.10 -30.21
C TRP A 457 16.61 -20.68 -29.70
N ASN A 458 17.38 -20.27 -28.69
CA ASN A 458 17.29 -18.94 -28.11
C ASN A 458 18.17 -17.88 -28.82
N HIS A 459 18.89 -18.28 -29.87
CA HIS A 459 19.65 -17.39 -30.77
C HIS A 459 19.81 -18.02 -32.16
N TYR A 460 20.17 -17.18 -33.13
CA TYR A 460 20.63 -17.53 -34.48
C TYR A 460 21.67 -16.47 -34.93
N PRO A 461 22.60 -16.77 -35.85
CA PRO A 461 22.87 -18.09 -36.43
C PRO A 461 23.52 -19.08 -35.44
N LEU A 462 23.23 -20.36 -35.62
CA LEU A 462 23.74 -21.46 -34.79
C LEU A 462 25.19 -21.80 -35.14
N ARG A 463 26.05 -21.97 -34.14
CA ARG A 463 27.45 -22.36 -34.33
C ARG A 463 27.54 -23.85 -34.60
N VAL A 464 27.89 -24.23 -35.83
CA VAL A 464 28.02 -25.63 -36.26
C VAL A 464 29.49 -26.03 -36.30
N TYR A 465 29.87 -27.05 -35.54
CA TYR A 465 31.14 -27.75 -35.68
C TYR A 465 30.95 -29.03 -36.51
N SER A 466 31.64 -29.10 -37.66
CA SER A 466 31.68 -30.28 -38.52
C SER A 466 33.15 -30.69 -38.72
N PRO A 467 33.59 -31.84 -38.19
CA PRO A 467 34.98 -32.28 -38.34
C PRO A 467 35.26 -32.80 -39.76
N PRO A 468 36.48 -32.58 -40.32
CA PRO A 468 36.82 -33.08 -41.65
C PRO A 468 36.77 -34.62 -41.75
N MET A 469 35.92 -35.15 -42.64
CA MET A 469 35.68 -36.60 -42.74
C MET A 469 35.56 -37.09 -44.19
N MET A 470 36.25 -38.20 -44.50
CA MET A 470 36.32 -38.81 -45.83
C MET A 470 35.81 -40.27 -45.80
N LEU A 471 34.71 -40.55 -46.49
CA LEU A 471 34.18 -41.89 -46.70
C LEU A 471 34.62 -42.42 -48.07
N GLY A 472 35.84 -42.95 -48.13
CA GLY A 472 36.48 -43.39 -49.38
C GLY A 472 36.94 -42.20 -50.23
N GLU A 473 36.22 -41.90 -51.31
CA GLU A 473 36.45 -40.70 -52.15
C GLU A 473 35.41 -39.58 -51.87
N LEU A 474 34.40 -39.84 -51.02
CA LEU A 474 33.37 -38.87 -50.65
C LEU A 474 33.82 -38.01 -49.46
N ASP A 475 33.75 -36.70 -49.63
CA ASP A 475 33.92 -35.71 -48.54
C ASP A 475 32.58 -35.51 -47.83
N LEU A 476 32.48 -35.96 -46.58
CA LEU A 476 31.26 -35.83 -45.76
C LEU A 476 31.16 -34.45 -45.09
N GLN A 477 32.26 -33.73 -44.91
CA GLN A 477 32.23 -32.36 -44.40
C GLN A 477 31.65 -31.43 -45.48
N ALA A 478 32.09 -31.57 -46.73
CA ALA A 478 31.54 -30.81 -47.86
C ALA A 478 30.05 -31.14 -48.12
N ALA A 479 29.62 -32.39 -47.90
CA ALA A 479 28.21 -32.76 -48.00
C ALA A 479 27.35 -32.18 -46.88
N ALA A 480 27.89 -32.04 -45.66
CA ALA A 480 27.22 -31.35 -44.56
C ALA A 480 27.09 -29.85 -44.85
N LEU A 481 28.18 -29.18 -45.25
CA LEU A 481 28.18 -27.75 -45.60
C LEU A 481 27.16 -27.44 -46.70
N GLY A 482 27.11 -28.24 -47.77
CA GLY A 482 26.15 -28.05 -48.86
C GLY A 482 24.68 -28.20 -48.44
N ALA A 483 24.38 -28.93 -47.37
CA ALA A 483 23.03 -29.05 -46.83
C ALA A 483 22.66 -27.89 -45.87
N LEU A 484 23.65 -27.28 -45.19
CA LEU A 484 23.45 -26.01 -44.47
C LEU A 484 23.16 -24.88 -45.48
N ASP A 485 23.98 -24.78 -46.54
CA ASP A 485 23.80 -23.83 -47.65
C ASP A 485 22.39 -23.94 -48.28
N GLU A 486 21.82 -25.15 -48.38
CA GLU A 486 20.48 -25.38 -48.94
C GLU A 486 19.36 -24.84 -48.02
N TRP A 487 19.45 -25.07 -46.71
CA TRP A 487 18.49 -24.53 -45.74
C TRP A 487 18.51 -22.99 -45.74
N GLU A 488 19.68 -22.36 -45.78
CA GLU A 488 19.79 -20.90 -45.88
C GLU A 488 19.29 -20.38 -47.24
N ALA A 489 19.60 -21.05 -48.35
CA ALA A 489 19.13 -20.65 -49.67
C ALA A 489 17.60 -20.75 -49.85
N MET A 490 16.96 -21.75 -49.24
CA MET A 490 15.50 -21.95 -49.32
C MET A 490 14.72 -21.09 -48.31
N THR A 491 15.30 -20.77 -47.16
CA THR A 491 14.68 -19.89 -46.16
C THR A 491 14.95 -18.41 -46.42
N GLY A 492 16.12 -18.06 -46.96
CA GLY A 492 16.61 -16.69 -47.08
C GLY A 492 17.11 -16.10 -45.75
N LEU A 493 17.49 -16.95 -44.79
CA LEU A 493 17.85 -16.58 -43.42
C LEU A 493 19.31 -16.89 -43.08
N ASP A 494 19.84 -16.16 -42.08
CA ASP A 494 21.14 -16.37 -41.44
C ASP A 494 20.95 -17.41 -40.32
N LEU A 495 21.05 -18.70 -40.67
CA LEU A 495 20.70 -19.82 -39.78
C LEU A 495 21.93 -20.43 -39.12
N PHE A 496 23.08 -20.43 -39.80
CA PHE A 496 24.26 -21.22 -39.42
C PHE A 496 25.56 -20.44 -39.59
N VAL A 497 26.48 -20.62 -38.66
CA VAL A 497 27.86 -20.13 -38.76
C VAL A 497 28.82 -21.26 -38.38
N MET A 498 29.90 -21.44 -39.16
CA MET A 498 30.88 -22.48 -38.87
C MET A 498 31.76 -22.10 -37.68
N GLU A 499 31.97 -23.06 -36.78
CA GLU A 499 32.83 -22.95 -35.60
C GLU A 499 33.97 -23.99 -35.66
N ASP A 500 35.18 -23.55 -35.31
CA ASP A 500 36.41 -24.38 -35.32
C ASP A 500 36.59 -25.10 -33.97
N ASP A 501 36.03 -24.58 -32.87
CA ASP A 501 36.14 -25.15 -31.52
C ASP A 501 34.87 -25.93 -31.12
N PRO A 502 34.91 -27.27 -30.99
CA PRO A 502 33.74 -28.09 -30.65
C PRO A 502 33.19 -27.84 -29.23
N GLU A 503 33.94 -27.17 -28.35
CA GLU A 503 33.46 -26.75 -27.02
C GLU A 503 32.69 -25.41 -27.07
N LEU A 504 32.66 -24.73 -28.23
CA LEU A 504 31.92 -23.49 -28.48
C LEU A 504 30.72 -23.67 -29.41
N ALA A 505 30.54 -24.83 -30.03
CA ALA A 505 29.43 -25.08 -30.96
C ALA A 505 28.08 -25.29 -30.25
N ASP A 506 27.00 -24.78 -30.85
CA ASP A 506 25.61 -25.12 -30.48
C ASP A 506 25.20 -26.47 -31.09
N VAL A 507 25.80 -26.83 -32.23
CA VAL A 507 25.53 -28.04 -33.01
C VAL A 507 26.84 -28.71 -33.38
N ARG A 508 26.96 -30.01 -33.09
CA ARG A 508 28.13 -30.81 -33.48
C ARG A 508 27.71 -31.95 -34.39
N ILE A 509 28.61 -32.40 -35.26
CA ILE A 509 28.46 -33.61 -36.08
C ILE A 509 29.50 -34.64 -35.62
N ASP A 510 29.06 -35.83 -35.21
CA ASP A 510 29.95 -36.96 -34.92
C ASP A 510 29.75 -38.12 -35.92
N TYR A 511 30.81 -38.91 -36.11
CA TYR A 511 30.91 -39.93 -37.16
C TYR A 511 31.20 -41.30 -36.55
N HIS A 512 30.20 -42.19 -36.58
CA HIS A 512 30.25 -43.47 -35.87
C HIS A 512 30.66 -44.65 -36.75
N ASP A 513 31.76 -45.31 -36.34
CA ASP A 513 32.20 -46.62 -36.84
C ASP A 513 31.22 -47.73 -36.40
N GLY A 514 30.16 -47.98 -37.16
CA GLY A 514 29.27 -49.11 -36.89
C GLY A 514 27.99 -49.20 -37.73
N VAL A 515 27.30 -50.32 -37.56
CA VAL A 515 25.98 -50.59 -38.14
C VAL A 515 24.90 -50.35 -37.09
N ASP A 516 24.55 -49.09 -36.86
CA ASP A 516 23.18 -48.76 -36.43
C ASP A 516 22.30 -48.51 -37.67
N LEU A 517 20.98 -48.51 -37.48
CA LEU A 517 20.00 -48.59 -38.56
C LEU A 517 19.56 -47.22 -39.09
N LYS A 518 19.88 -46.12 -38.41
CA LYS A 518 19.46 -44.75 -38.75
C LYS A 518 20.43 -43.70 -38.25
N HIS A 519 20.56 -42.62 -39.02
CA HIS A 519 21.01 -41.33 -38.53
C HIS A 519 19.94 -40.72 -37.61
N HIS A 520 20.35 -39.80 -36.73
CA HIS A 520 19.43 -39.03 -35.88
C HIS A 520 20.14 -37.81 -35.28
N VAL A 521 19.36 -36.98 -34.58
CA VAL A 521 19.85 -35.89 -33.73
C VAL A 521 19.55 -36.21 -32.25
N GLU A 522 20.56 -36.09 -31.37
CA GLU A 522 20.36 -36.06 -29.91
C GLU A 522 20.45 -34.61 -29.38
N THR A 523 19.68 -34.29 -28.34
CA THR A 523 19.80 -33.02 -27.60
C THR A 523 20.51 -33.28 -26.28
N LEU A 524 21.79 -32.91 -26.21
CA LEU A 524 22.69 -33.25 -25.11
C LEU A 524 22.49 -32.37 -23.87
N SER A 525 22.12 -31.10 -24.06
CA SER A 525 21.80 -30.19 -22.96
C SER A 525 20.75 -29.15 -23.33
N LEU A 526 20.14 -28.57 -22.30
CA LEU A 526 19.04 -27.60 -22.38
C LEU A 526 19.34 -26.40 -21.48
N ASN A 527 18.98 -25.21 -21.96
CA ASN A 527 18.96 -23.99 -21.18
C ASN A 527 17.96 -24.09 -20.00
N PRO A 528 18.04 -23.19 -18.99
CA PRO A 528 17.13 -23.21 -17.83
C PRO A 528 15.63 -23.04 -18.15
N ASP A 529 15.28 -22.48 -19.31
CA ASP A 529 13.91 -22.40 -19.83
C ASP A 529 13.46 -23.67 -20.58
N GLY A 530 14.39 -24.58 -20.89
CA GLY A 530 14.19 -25.80 -21.67
C GLY A 530 14.34 -25.64 -23.18
N THR A 531 14.84 -24.51 -23.68
CA THR A 531 15.33 -24.39 -25.07
C THR A 531 16.63 -25.20 -25.26
N PRO A 532 16.98 -25.65 -26.48
CA PRO A 532 18.23 -26.38 -26.71
C PRO A 532 19.47 -25.52 -26.39
N GLU A 533 20.45 -26.11 -25.71
CA GLU A 533 21.79 -25.52 -25.48
C GLU A 533 22.84 -26.20 -26.36
N LEU A 534 22.77 -27.53 -26.51
CA LEU A 534 23.65 -28.31 -27.38
C LEU A 534 22.89 -29.47 -28.05
N LYS A 535 23.03 -29.61 -29.37
CA LYS A 535 22.58 -30.78 -30.14
C LYS A 535 23.76 -31.48 -30.86
N GLU A 536 23.63 -32.78 -31.08
CA GLU A 536 24.61 -33.63 -31.77
C GLU A 536 23.93 -34.35 -32.94
N VAL A 537 24.57 -34.36 -34.12
CA VAL A 537 24.11 -35.01 -35.35
C VAL A 537 24.89 -36.30 -35.55
N GLU A 538 24.22 -37.44 -35.46
CA GLU A 538 24.85 -38.76 -35.32
C GLU A 538 24.94 -39.51 -36.65
N ILE A 539 26.14 -39.55 -37.26
CA ILE A 539 26.34 -40.08 -38.61
C ILE A 539 27.03 -41.45 -38.63
N TYR A 540 26.23 -42.52 -38.69
CA TYR A 540 26.72 -43.91 -38.83
C TYR A 540 27.23 -44.22 -40.25
N LEU A 541 28.47 -44.68 -40.35
CA LEU A 541 29.16 -44.82 -41.64
C LEU A 541 28.70 -46.05 -42.46
N ASP A 542 28.31 -47.16 -41.81
CA ASP A 542 27.88 -48.41 -42.46
C ASP A 542 26.32 -48.53 -42.59
N ASN A 543 25.60 -47.42 -42.80
CA ASN A 543 24.15 -47.44 -42.98
C ASN A 543 23.74 -48.20 -44.27
N THR A 544 23.01 -49.31 -44.11
CA THR A 544 22.56 -50.17 -45.22
C THR A 544 21.17 -49.83 -45.78
N SER A 545 20.43 -48.93 -45.14
CA SER A 545 19.08 -48.51 -45.57
C SER A 545 19.13 -47.28 -46.49
N VAL A 546 19.93 -46.28 -46.11
CA VAL A 546 20.17 -45.04 -46.87
C VAL A 546 21.68 -44.81 -46.91
N PRO A 547 22.40 -45.35 -47.91
CA PRO A 547 23.85 -45.31 -47.92
C PRO A 547 24.39 -43.92 -48.26
N LEU A 548 25.33 -43.45 -47.43
CA LEU A 548 25.98 -42.13 -47.57
C LEU A 548 26.70 -41.96 -48.91
N ASP A 549 27.16 -43.04 -49.55
CA ASP A 549 27.82 -43.05 -50.87
C ASP A 549 26.98 -42.42 -52.00
N ARG A 550 25.67 -42.31 -51.79
CA ARG A 550 24.69 -41.78 -52.75
C ARG A 550 23.78 -40.71 -52.18
N PHE A 551 23.54 -40.74 -50.87
CA PHE A 551 22.50 -39.94 -50.22
C PHE A 551 23.03 -39.08 -49.06
N SER A 552 24.35 -38.87 -48.94
CA SER A 552 24.93 -38.03 -47.87
C SER A 552 24.28 -36.65 -47.75
N HIS A 553 24.10 -35.92 -48.85
CA HIS A 553 23.40 -34.62 -48.86
C HIS A 553 21.98 -34.71 -48.29
N LEU A 554 21.20 -35.70 -48.75
CA LEU A 554 19.83 -35.97 -48.28
C LEU A 554 19.78 -36.27 -46.78
N VAL A 555 20.73 -37.08 -46.29
CA VAL A 555 20.86 -37.38 -44.86
C VAL A 555 21.15 -36.10 -44.07
N PHE A 556 22.15 -35.31 -44.46
CA PHE A 556 22.49 -34.07 -43.75
C PHE A 556 21.35 -33.06 -43.78
N ALA A 557 20.69 -32.85 -44.92
CA ALA A 557 19.56 -31.93 -45.03
C ALA A 557 18.39 -32.34 -44.10
N HIS A 558 18.11 -33.65 -43.99
CA HIS A 558 17.10 -34.19 -43.08
C HIS A 558 17.47 -33.98 -41.60
N GLU A 559 18.68 -34.36 -41.18
CA GLU A 559 19.11 -34.17 -39.78
C GLU A 559 19.20 -32.67 -39.40
N PHE A 560 19.57 -31.78 -40.34
CA PHE A 560 19.54 -30.34 -40.09
C PHE A 560 18.11 -29.78 -39.96
N GLY A 561 17.09 -30.44 -40.52
CA GLY A 561 15.70 -30.16 -40.17
C GLY A 561 15.42 -30.40 -38.69
N HIS A 562 15.88 -31.52 -38.12
CA HIS A 562 15.78 -31.80 -36.68
C HIS A 562 16.62 -30.83 -35.82
N ILE A 563 17.75 -30.33 -36.33
CA ILE A 563 18.46 -29.21 -35.71
C ILE A 563 17.59 -27.96 -35.66
N LEU A 564 16.94 -27.59 -36.77
CA LEU A 564 16.01 -26.46 -36.91
C LEU A 564 14.62 -26.70 -36.26
N CYS A 565 14.51 -27.73 -35.40
CA CYS A 565 13.31 -28.11 -34.64
C CYS A 565 12.11 -28.55 -35.49
N LEU A 566 12.36 -29.12 -36.67
CA LEU A 566 11.39 -29.90 -37.41
C LEU A 566 11.28 -31.34 -36.87
N ASP A 567 10.08 -31.86 -36.71
CA ASP A 567 9.75 -33.30 -36.60
C ASP A 567 9.34 -33.82 -38.00
N HIS A 568 8.98 -35.09 -38.08
CA HIS A 568 8.72 -35.78 -39.33
C HIS A 568 7.38 -35.42 -39.97
N SER A 569 7.40 -35.20 -41.28
CA SER A 569 6.17 -35.08 -42.06
C SER A 569 5.45 -36.42 -42.21
N LEU A 570 4.12 -36.35 -42.29
CA LEU A 570 3.21 -37.45 -42.59
C LEU A 570 2.97 -37.62 -44.10
N ASP A 571 3.48 -36.69 -44.90
CA ASP A 571 3.36 -36.71 -46.36
C ASP A 571 4.69 -37.00 -47.07
N THR A 572 4.62 -37.69 -48.21
CA THR A 572 5.78 -38.14 -48.98
C THR A 572 6.41 -37.08 -49.88
N GLY A 573 5.75 -35.94 -50.06
CA GLY A 573 6.22 -34.78 -50.81
C GLY A 573 7.23 -33.89 -50.08
N HIS A 574 7.57 -34.18 -48.82
CA HIS A 574 8.49 -33.38 -47.99
C HIS A 574 9.81 -34.10 -47.72
N LEU A 575 10.89 -33.35 -47.46
CA LEU A 575 12.23 -33.87 -47.13
C LEU A 575 12.22 -34.65 -45.79
N MET A 576 11.48 -34.14 -44.81
CA MET A 576 11.38 -34.66 -43.45
C MET A 576 10.47 -35.89 -43.33
N LEU A 577 10.32 -36.72 -44.37
CA LEU A 577 9.49 -37.92 -44.29
C LEU A 577 10.07 -38.93 -43.28
N GLY A 578 9.28 -39.29 -42.27
CA GLY A 578 9.68 -40.27 -41.28
C GLY A 578 9.67 -41.72 -41.77
N LEU A 579 10.69 -42.48 -41.35
CA LEU A 579 10.78 -43.94 -41.44
C LEU A 579 10.83 -44.54 -42.87
N ALA A 580 10.93 -43.71 -43.91
CA ALA A 580 11.01 -44.08 -45.31
C ALA A 580 11.90 -43.08 -46.08
N MET A 581 12.28 -43.38 -47.34
CA MET A 581 12.90 -42.35 -48.19
C MET A 581 11.80 -41.42 -48.75
N PRO A 582 11.96 -40.09 -48.67
CA PRO A 582 11.06 -39.11 -49.28
C PRO A 582 11.11 -39.15 -50.81
N TYR A 583 10.13 -38.53 -51.49
CA TYR A 583 10.23 -38.27 -52.93
C TYR A 583 11.08 -37.04 -53.26
N GLN A 584 11.09 -36.03 -52.39
CA GLN A 584 12.00 -34.89 -52.49
C GLN A 584 13.34 -35.24 -51.82
N HIS A 585 14.45 -34.91 -52.48
CA HIS A 585 15.79 -35.05 -51.92
C HIS A 585 16.40 -33.69 -51.52
N HIS A 586 15.54 -32.68 -51.37
CA HIS A 586 15.85 -31.25 -51.27
C HIS A 586 14.87 -30.61 -50.30
N VAL A 587 15.28 -29.52 -49.64
CA VAL A 587 14.43 -28.73 -48.74
C VAL A 587 13.23 -28.17 -49.51
N THR A 588 12.00 -28.40 -49.02
CA THR A 588 10.78 -27.92 -49.69
C THR A 588 10.40 -26.49 -49.33
N THR A 589 9.48 -25.91 -50.10
CA THR A 589 8.91 -24.58 -49.86
C THR A 589 8.19 -24.54 -48.51
N ASP A 590 7.42 -25.58 -48.22
CA ASP A 590 6.56 -25.66 -47.03
C ASP A 590 7.42 -25.82 -45.77
N GLU A 591 8.44 -26.69 -45.80
CA GLU A 591 9.40 -26.85 -44.69
C GLU A 591 10.21 -25.58 -44.45
N ALA A 592 10.69 -24.91 -45.51
CA ALA A 592 11.36 -23.62 -45.39
C ALA A 592 10.43 -22.53 -44.83
N ASN A 593 9.13 -22.59 -45.12
CA ASN A 593 8.14 -21.68 -44.52
C ASN A 593 7.93 -21.94 -43.02
N VAL A 594 7.94 -23.22 -42.58
CA VAL A 594 7.93 -23.56 -41.15
C VAL A 594 9.19 -23.04 -40.44
N VAL A 595 10.38 -23.22 -41.03
CA VAL A 595 11.63 -22.70 -40.43
C VAL A 595 11.61 -21.17 -40.32
N LYS A 596 11.06 -20.44 -41.31
CA LYS A 596 10.88 -18.98 -41.19
C LYS A 596 10.03 -18.61 -39.99
N VAL A 597 8.91 -19.31 -39.76
CA VAL A 597 8.06 -19.08 -38.57
C VAL A 597 8.84 -19.34 -37.29
N ILE A 598 9.55 -20.49 -37.19
CA ILE A 598 10.36 -20.88 -36.02
C ILE A 598 11.44 -19.83 -35.68
N TYR A 599 12.04 -19.19 -36.70
CA TYR A 599 13.09 -18.18 -36.55
C TYR A 599 12.57 -16.84 -36.00
N HIS A 600 11.32 -16.47 -36.27
CA HIS A 600 10.75 -15.17 -35.89
C HIS A 600 9.78 -15.22 -34.69
N VAL A 601 9.31 -16.39 -34.26
CA VAL A 601 8.59 -16.53 -32.98
C VAL A 601 9.56 -16.46 -31.78
N PRO A 602 9.10 -16.05 -30.58
CA PRO A 602 9.88 -16.20 -29.35
C PRO A 602 10.39 -17.64 -29.13
N PRO A 603 11.60 -17.85 -28.57
CA PRO A 603 12.19 -19.18 -28.38
C PRO A 603 11.35 -20.18 -27.57
N VAL A 604 10.42 -19.67 -26.76
CA VAL A 604 9.34 -20.43 -26.14
C VAL A 604 8.03 -19.79 -26.59
N PHE A 605 7.32 -20.46 -27.51
CA PHE A 605 6.08 -19.97 -28.10
C PHE A 605 4.99 -21.03 -28.02
N ASP A 606 3.79 -20.65 -27.63
CA ASP A 606 2.67 -21.58 -27.44
C ASP A 606 1.63 -21.42 -28.55
N PHE A 607 1.50 -22.44 -29.39
CA PHE A 607 0.55 -22.47 -30.49
C PHE A 607 -0.91 -22.61 -30.02
N GLU A 608 -1.21 -22.92 -28.75
CA GLU A 608 -2.58 -22.85 -28.24
C GLU A 608 -3.18 -21.43 -28.34
N ASN A 609 -2.33 -20.40 -28.45
CA ASN A 609 -2.78 -19.01 -28.64
C ASN A 609 -3.18 -18.68 -30.08
N ILE A 610 -2.95 -19.55 -31.07
CA ILE A 610 -3.37 -19.33 -32.46
C ILE A 610 -4.70 -20.06 -32.69
N LEU A 611 -5.69 -19.35 -33.24
CA LEU A 611 -7.05 -19.86 -33.39
C LEU A 611 -7.25 -20.62 -34.70
N GLU A 612 -7.81 -21.83 -34.60
CA GLU A 612 -8.44 -22.58 -35.69
C GLU A 612 -9.93 -22.21 -35.72
N ASP A 613 -10.33 -21.29 -36.61
CA ASP A 613 -11.74 -20.88 -36.85
C ASP A 613 -12.45 -21.75 -37.92
#